data_AF-A0A7J7KCQ3-F1
#
_entry.id   AF-A0A7J7KCQ3-F1
#
_cell.length_a   1.000
_cell.length_b   1.000
_cell.length_c   1.000
_cell.angle_alpha   90.00
_cell.angle_beta   90.00
_cell.angle_gamma   90.00
#
_symmetry.space_group_name_H-M   'P 1'
#
loop_
_entity.id
_entity.type
_entity.pdbx_description
1 polymer ?
#
loop_
_entity_poly.entity_id
_entity_poly.type
_entity_poly.pdbx_seq_one_letter_code
_entity_poly.pdbx_strand_id
1 'polypeptide(L)'
;MMIPAKRTCPTGWTEEYEGYLMTAHFGHAHPATYECVDANPQYIRGLEADNRGALFYFVKADCSNCGTTGHCPPYDDKKEITCVVCTK
;
A
#
# COMPACT_ATOMS: atom_id res chain seq x y z
N MET A 1 8.04 9.15 -8.70
CA MET A 1 6.59 9.01 -9.00
C MET A 1 6.12 7.69 -8.43
N MET A 2 5.02 7.68 -7.67
CA MET A 2 4.39 6.46 -7.17
C MET A 2 3.35 5.94 -8.17
N ILE A 3 3.31 4.64 -8.42
CA ILE A 3 2.28 3.98 -9.21
C ILE A 3 1.59 2.91 -8.34
N PRO A 4 0.32 3.11 -7.93
CA PRO A 4 -0.42 2.13 -7.17
C PRO A 4 -0.84 0.93 -8.04
N ALA A 5 -1.11 -0.20 -7.39
CA ALA A 5 -1.50 -1.48 -8.01
C ALA A 5 -0.52 -2.00 -9.08
N LYS A 6 0.76 -1.65 -8.95
CA LYS A 6 1.87 -2.11 -9.82
C LYS A 6 3.07 -2.49 -8.97
N ARG A 7 3.88 -3.38 -9.52
CA ARG A 7 5.16 -3.84 -8.95
C ARG A 7 6.37 -3.40 -9.77
N THR A 8 6.14 -2.90 -10.98
CA THR A 8 7.21 -2.59 -11.94
C THR A 8 7.01 -1.24 -12.58
N CYS A 9 8.09 -0.52 -12.83
CA CYS A 9 8.05 0.76 -13.52
C CYS A 9 7.78 0.64 -15.04
N PRO A 10 7.23 1.68 -15.68
CA PRO A 10 7.11 1.74 -17.14
C PRO A 10 8.49 1.72 -17.82
N THR A 11 8.53 1.29 -19.08
CA THR A 11 9.77 1.29 -19.87
C THR A 11 10.46 2.66 -19.90
N GLY A 12 11.77 2.69 -19.65
CA GLY A 12 12.57 3.92 -19.64
C GLY A 12 12.49 4.72 -18.33
N TRP A 13 11.96 4.12 -17.26
CA TRP A 13 12.04 4.61 -15.89
C TRP A 13 12.90 3.67 -15.05
N THR A 14 13.58 4.25 -14.06
CA THR A 14 14.31 3.50 -13.04
C THR A 14 13.36 3.15 -11.91
N GLU A 15 13.39 1.88 -11.49
CA GLU A 15 12.69 1.42 -10.30
C GLU A 15 13.54 1.71 -9.07
N GLU A 16 12.98 2.48 -8.13
CA GLU A 16 13.63 2.76 -6.85
C GLU A 16 13.30 1.65 -5.84
N TYR A 17 12.01 1.32 -5.72
CA TYR A 17 11.54 0.20 -4.90
C TYR A 17 10.10 -0.20 -5.24
N GLU A 18 9.77 -1.47 -4.98
CA GLU A 18 8.39 -1.96 -4.89
C GLU A 18 7.94 -2.12 -3.44
N GLY A 19 6.64 -2.10 -3.23
CA GLY A 19 6.09 -2.09 -1.89
C GLY A 19 4.60 -2.34 -1.84
N TYR A 20 4.02 -1.92 -0.73
CA TYR A 20 2.59 -1.99 -0.49
C TYR A 20 2.02 -0.59 -0.29
N LEU A 21 0.83 -0.41 -0.84
CA LEU A 21 0.06 0.80 -0.61
C LEU A 21 -0.49 0.74 0.81
N MET A 22 -0.13 1.72 1.63
CA MET A 22 -0.54 1.80 3.02
C MET A 22 -1.12 3.17 3.34
N THR A 23 -2.01 3.21 4.32
CA THR A 23 -2.62 4.45 4.80
C THR A 23 -3.07 4.31 6.26
N ALA A 24 -3.69 5.34 6.82
CA ALA A 24 -4.22 5.31 8.17
C ALA A 24 -5.40 4.33 8.31
N HIS A 25 -5.71 3.92 9.54
CA HIS A 25 -6.90 3.12 9.79
C HIS A 25 -8.16 3.88 9.40
N PHE A 26 -9.10 3.23 8.71
CA PHE A 26 -10.34 3.86 8.23
C PHE A 26 -11.21 4.47 9.34
N GLY A 27 -11.05 4.01 10.58
CA GLY A 27 -11.76 4.55 11.75
C GLY A 27 -11.14 5.80 12.38
N HIS A 28 -9.96 6.25 11.92
CA HIS A 28 -9.32 7.46 12.45
C HIS A 28 -9.78 8.69 11.68
N ALA A 29 -10.46 9.61 12.35
CA ALA A 29 -11.00 10.84 11.74
C ALA A 29 -9.91 11.91 11.57
N HIS A 30 -9.08 11.78 10.53
CA HIS A 30 -8.12 12.79 10.10
C HIS A 30 -7.84 12.66 8.60
N PRO A 31 -7.27 13.69 7.95
CA PRO A 31 -6.75 13.54 6.59
C PRO A 31 -5.72 12.42 6.54
N ALA A 32 -5.89 11.47 5.63
CA ALA A 32 -4.96 10.36 5.43
C ALA A 32 -4.42 10.41 4.00
N THR A 33 -3.12 10.16 3.85
CA THR A 33 -2.49 9.97 2.54
C THR A 33 -2.22 8.50 2.29
N TYR A 34 -2.21 8.13 1.02
CA TYR A 34 -1.82 6.82 0.57
C TYR A 34 -0.34 6.86 0.23
N GLU A 35 0.46 6.10 0.94
CA GLU A 35 1.91 6.05 0.76
C GLU A 35 2.35 4.68 0.30
N CYS A 36 3.40 4.64 -0.53
CA CYS A 36 4.03 3.41 -0.95
C CYS A 36 5.15 3.08 0.01
N VAL A 37 4.93 2.05 0.83
CA VAL A 37 5.89 1.60 1.83
C VAL A 37 6.64 0.40 1.27
N ASP A 38 7.97 0.46 1.35
CA ASP A 38 8.88 -0.58 0.87
C ASP A 38 8.48 -1.98 1.36
N ALA A 39 8.57 -2.98 0.49
CA ALA A 39 8.22 -4.37 0.81
C ALA A 39 9.12 -4.99 1.89
N ASN A 40 10.32 -4.43 2.10
CA ASN A 40 11.31 -4.84 3.08
C ASN A 40 11.61 -3.68 4.05
N PRO A 41 10.69 -3.37 4.99
CA PRO A 41 10.86 -2.27 5.92
C PRO A 41 12.06 -2.51 6.85
N GLN A 42 12.88 -1.48 7.01
CA GLN A 42 13.95 -1.45 7.99
C GLN A 42 13.50 -0.70 9.24
N TYR A 43 13.96 -1.15 10.40
CA TYR A 43 13.71 -0.48 11.67
C TYR A 43 15.00 0.16 12.19
N ILE A 44 14.84 1.21 13.00
CA ILE A 44 15.94 1.83 13.72
C ILE A 44 15.98 1.20 15.12
N ARG A 45 17.13 0.62 15.48
CA ARG A 45 17.32 0.01 16.80
C ARG A 45 17.06 1.03 17.91
N GLY A 46 16.30 0.64 18.93
CA GLY A 46 15.90 1.49 20.05
C GLY A 46 14.59 2.25 19.83
N LEU A 47 13.95 2.11 18.66
CA LEU A 47 12.65 2.70 18.34
C LEU A 47 11.55 1.64 18.12
N GLU A 48 11.67 0.48 18.77
CA GLU A 48 10.73 -0.65 18.60
C GLU A 48 9.43 -0.48 19.41
N ALA A 49 9.33 0.55 20.26
CA ALA A 49 8.16 0.78 21.11
C ALA A 49 6.92 1.15 20.29
N ASP A 50 5.80 0.48 20.55
CA ASP A 50 4.49 0.87 20.02
C ASP A 50 3.96 2.10 20.78
N ASN A 51 4.05 3.25 20.12
CA ASN A 51 3.57 4.53 20.65
C ASN A 51 2.15 4.87 20.20
N ARG A 52 1.48 4.00 19.42
CA ARG A 52 0.13 4.22 18.87
C ARG A 52 -0.09 5.61 18.25
N GLY A 53 0.93 6.11 17.55
CA GLY A 53 0.90 7.38 16.84
C GLY A 53 0.27 7.25 15.45
N ALA A 54 0.93 7.80 14.43
CA ALA A 54 0.52 7.64 13.03
C ALA A 54 0.98 6.27 12.49
N LEU A 55 0.07 5.29 12.53
CA LEU A 55 0.32 3.92 12.07
C LEU A 55 -0.05 3.75 10.58
N PHE A 56 0.75 2.96 9.87
CA PHE A 56 0.45 2.51 8.51
C PHE A 56 -0.27 1.16 8.53
N TYR A 57 -1.39 1.08 7.81
CA TYR A 57 -2.17 -0.12 7.58
C TYR A 57 -2.20 -0.45 6.10
N PHE A 58 -2.15 -1.73 5.76
CA PHE A 58 -2.29 -2.18 4.38
C PHE A 58 -3.63 -1.76 3.79
N VAL A 59 -3.59 -1.21 2.57
CA VAL A 59 -4.78 -1.07 1.74
C VAL A 59 -5.08 -2.42 1.12
N LYS A 60 -6.32 -2.86 1.25
CA LYS A 60 -6.79 -4.15 0.72
C LYS A 60 -7.95 -3.93 -0.25
N ALA A 61 -8.04 -4.78 -1.26
CA ALA A 61 -9.24 -4.82 -2.07
C ALA A 61 -10.43 -5.30 -1.23
N ASP A 62 -11.59 -4.66 -1.39
CA ASP A 62 -12.84 -5.11 -0.80
C ASP A 62 -13.82 -5.43 -1.92
N CYS A 63 -13.96 -6.72 -2.25
CA CYS A 63 -14.89 -7.18 -3.26
C CYS A 63 -16.29 -7.47 -2.69
N SER A 64 -16.57 -7.20 -1.41
CA SER A 64 -17.86 -7.54 -0.75
C SER A 64 -19.09 -6.93 -1.44
N ASN A 65 -18.92 -5.79 -2.10
CA ASN A 65 -19.99 -5.10 -2.84
C ASN A 65 -19.85 -5.25 -4.37
N CYS A 66 -18.98 -6.14 -4.85
CA CYS A 66 -18.73 -6.34 -6.27
C CYS A 66 -19.62 -7.47 -6.82
N GLY A 67 -20.86 -7.10 -7.19
CA GLY A 67 -21.81 -8.01 -7.85
C GLY A 67 -22.25 -9.21 -7.00
N THR A 68 -22.81 -10.24 -7.65
CA THR A 68 -23.35 -11.43 -6.99
C THR A 68 -22.32 -12.51 -6.70
N THR A 69 -21.12 -12.42 -7.30
CA THR A 69 -20.09 -13.47 -7.25
C THR A 69 -18.92 -13.15 -6.32
N GLY A 70 -18.88 -11.96 -5.68
CA GLY A 70 -17.77 -11.57 -4.80
C GLY A 70 -16.41 -11.50 -5.50
N HIS A 71 -16.41 -11.43 -6.83
CA HIS A 71 -15.21 -11.43 -7.66
C HIS A 71 -15.00 -10.01 -8.21
N CYS A 72 -13.81 -9.44 -8.03
CA CYS A 72 -13.47 -8.13 -8.56
C CYS A 72 -12.14 -8.08 -9.34
N PRO A 73 -12.06 -8.71 -10.53
CA PRO A 73 -10.87 -8.61 -11.37
C PRO A 73 -10.49 -7.13 -11.65
N PRO A 74 -9.20 -6.76 -11.60
CA PRO A 74 -8.00 -7.62 -11.50
C PRO A 74 -7.56 -7.93 -10.06
N TYR A 75 -8.37 -7.61 -9.05
CA TYR A 75 -8.00 -7.74 -7.65
C TYR A 75 -8.58 -9.00 -7.00
N ASP A 76 -7.79 -9.59 -6.11
CA ASP A 76 -8.25 -10.66 -5.23
C ASP A 76 -8.84 -10.04 -3.94
N ASP A 77 -9.98 -10.55 -3.47
CA ASP A 77 -10.63 -10.02 -2.28
C ASP A 77 -9.72 -10.10 -1.05
N LYS A 78 -9.75 -9.03 -0.24
CA LYS A 78 -8.94 -8.84 0.99
C LYS A 78 -7.42 -8.93 0.81
N LYS A 79 -6.93 -8.92 -0.43
CA LYS A 79 -5.50 -8.91 -0.73
C LYS A 79 -4.93 -7.49 -0.72
N GLU A 80 -3.70 -7.38 -0.22
CA GLU A 80 -2.95 -6.12 -0.13
C GLU A 80 -2.64 -5.55 -1.52
N ILE A 81 -2.87 -4.25 -1.67
CA ILE A 81 -2.57 -3.53 -2.90
C ILE A 81 -1.07 -3.19 -2.92
N THR A 82 -0.42 -3.53 -4.02
CA THR A 82 1.01 -3.25 -4.25
C THR A 82 1.23 -1.85 -4.80
N CYS A 83 2.47 -1.37 -4.77
CA CYS A 83 2.88 -0.12 -5.39
C CYS A 83 4.35 -0.18 -5.81
N VAL A 84 4.73 0.73 -6.70
CA VAL A 84 6.12 0.92 -7.12
C VAL A 84 6.45 2.40 -7.17
N VAL A 85 7.68 2.77 -6.80
CA VAL A 85 8.21 4.13 -6.94
C VAL A 85 9.26 4.16 -8.03
N CYS A 86 9.07 5.09 -8.97
CA CYS A 86 9.86 5.22 -10.19
C CYS A 86 10.46 6.61 -10.34
N THR A 87 11.67 6.71 -10.88
CA THR A 87 12.33 7.95 -11.31
C THR A 87 12.66 7.89 -12.80
N LYS A 88 12.87 9.05 -13.44
CA LYS A 88 13.17 9.16 -14.87
C LYS A 88 14.62 9.54 -15.06
#